data_AF-A0A4W2HF15-F1
#
_entry.id   AF-A0A4W2HF15-F1
#
_cell.length_a   1.000
_cell.length_b   1.000
_cell.length_c   1.000
_cell.angle_alpha   90.00
_cell.angle_beta   90.00
_cell.angle_gamma   90.00
#
_symmetry.space_group_name_H-M   'P 1'
#
loop_
_entity.id
_entity.type
_entity.pdbx_description
1 polymer ?
#
loop_
_entity_poly.entity_id
_entity_poly.type
_entity_poly.pdbx_seq_one_letter_code
_entity_poly.pdbx_strand_id
1 'polypeptide(L)'
;MTQSVVVQVGQCGNQIGCCFWDLALREHAAVNKKGIYDEAISSFFRNVDTRVVGDGGTISKGKICSLKARAVLIDMEEGVVNEILQGPLRDVFDSKQLITDISGSGNNWAVGHKVFGSLYQEKILEKLRKSAEHCDCLQCFFIIHSMGGGTGSGLGTFLLKVLEDEFPEVYRFVTSIYPSGEDDVITSPYNSILAMKELNEHADCVLPIDNQSLFDIISKIDLMVNSGKLGAAIKPKSLVTSSTGVFKNRQEKPFDAMNNIVANLLLNLTSSARFEGSLNMDLNEISMNLVPFPQLHYLVSSLTPLYTLADVNIPPRRLIFITIYKLKGWRKAVSQKPCHLYQHLYRNITNWMPQKACLWKIYLD
;
A
#
# COMPACT_ATOMS: atom_id res chain seq x y z
N MET A 1 4.71 21.27 4.38
CA MET A 1 4.15 19.93 4.66
C MET A 1 5.22 18.84 4.76
N THR A 2 4.87 17.77 5.47
CA THR A 2 5.60 16.50 5.58
C THR A 2 5.65 15.76 4.24
N GLN A 3 6.75 15.06 3.98
CA GLN A 3 6.98 14.31 2.74
C GLN A 3 7.24 12.84 3.04
N SER A 4 6.75 11.97 2.15
CA SER A 4 6.87 10.52 2.30
C SER A 4 7.55 9.91 1.08
N VAL A 5 8.41 8.93 1.31
CA VAL A 5 9.03 8.13 0.25
C VAL A 5 8.32 6.80 0.16
N VAL A 6 7.72 6.49 -0.99
CA VAL A 6 7.02 5.22 -1.22
C VAL A 6 7.98 4.19 -1.79
N VAL A 7 8.16 3.07 -1.10
CA VAL A 7 9.02 1.97 -1.53
C VAL A 7 8.14 0.81 -1.97
N GLN A 8 8.21 0.48 -3.26
CA GLN A 8 7.39 -0.56 -3.90
C GLN A 8 8.24 -1.78 -4.15
N VAL A 9 7.83 -2.93 -3.61
CA VAL A 9 8.68 -4.13 -3.61
C VAL A 9 7.95 -5.34 -4.21
N GLY A 10 8.58 -5.90 -5.23
CA GLY A 10 8.11 -7.05 -5.99
C GLY A 10 6.90 -6.74 -6.88
N GLN A 11 6.53 -7.73 -7.70
CA GLN A 11 5.42 -7.64 -8.65
C GLN A 11 4.13 -7.04 -8.05
N CYS A 12 3.65 -7.57 -6.92
CA CYS A 12 2.42 -7.10 -6.29
C CYS A 12 2.53 -5.63 -5.81
N GLY A 13 3.64 -5.27 -5.16
CA GLY A 13 3.87 -3.91 -4.66
C GLY A 13 3.93 -2.89 -5.79
N ASN A 14 4.60 -3.24 -6.90
CA ASN A 14 4.72 -2.38 -8.08
C ASN A 14 3.37 -2.20 -8.81
N GLN A 15 2.53 -3.24 -8.88
CA GLN A 15 1.20 -3.13 -9.49
C GLN A 15 0.25 -2.23 -8.68
N ILE A 16 0.16 -2.45 -7.36
CA ILE A 16 -0.63 -1.60 -6.46
C ILE A 16 -0.10 -0.18 -6.48
N GLY A 17 1.21 -0.04 -6.48
CA GLY A 17 1.92 1.21 -6.60
C GLY A 17 1.53 2.01 -7.85
N CYS A 18 1.50 1.35 -9.01
CA CYS A 18 1.08 1.96 -10.26
C CYS A 18 -0.34 2.53 -10.18
N CYS A 19 -1.29 1.75 -9.63
CA CYS A 19 -2.66 2.21 -9.38
C CYS A 19 -2.70 3.40 -8.41
N PHE A 20 -1.92 3.35 -7.34
CA PHE A 20 -1.83 4.43 -6.34
C PHE A 20 -1.36 5.75 -6.96
N TRP A 21 -0.30 5.73 -7.76
CA TRP A 21 0.23 6.93 -8.41
C TRP A 21 -0.72 7.53 -9.44
N ASP A 22 -1.41 6.70 -10.23
CA ASP A 22 -2.45 7.15 -11.17
C ASP A 22 -3.61 7.84 -10.43
N LEU A 23 -4.11 7.22 -9.35
CA LEU A 23 -5.21 7.79 -8.56
C LEU A 23 -4.79 9.08 -7.85
N ALA A 24 -3.58 9.15 -7.30
CA ALA A 24 -3.06 10.36 -6.65
C ALA A 24 -2.98 11.55 -7.62
N LEU A 25 -2.55 11.32 -8.87
CA LEU A 25 -2.54 12.36 -9.90
C LEU A 25 -3.95 12.82 -10.28
N ARG A 26 -4.90 11.88 -10.38
CA ARG A 26 -6.29 12.19 -10.72
C ARG A 26 -7.00 12.97 -9.61
N GLU A 27 -6.79 12.58 -8.36
CA GLU A 27 -7.34 13.27 -7.20
C GLU A 27 -6.81 14.71 -7.13
N HIS A 28 -5.49 14.88 -7.33
CA HIS A 28 -4.92 16.22 -7.39
C HIS A 28 -5.46 17.04 -8.56
N ALA A 29 -5.57 16.46 -9.75
CA ALA A 29 -6.11 17.14 -10.92
C ALA A 29 -7.59 17.54 -10.75
N ALA A 30 -8.36 16.79 -9.95
CA ALA A 30 -9.75 17.12 -9.64
C ALA A 30 -9.87 18.36 -8.75
N VAL A 31 -8.96 18.51 -7.78
CA VAL A 31 -8.91 19.63 -6.83
C VAL A 31 -8.25 20.86 -7.46
N ASN A 32 -7.10 20.69 -8.10
CA ASN A 32 -6.26 21.77 -8.60
C ASN A 32 -6.36 21.93 -10.12
N LYS A 33 -7.41 22.64 -10.56
CA LYS A 33 -7.66 22.94 -11.98
C LYS A 33 -6.70 23.96 -12.59
N LYS A 34 -5.87 24.63 -11.78
CA LYS A 34 -4.97 25.70 -12.21
C LYS A 34 -3.58 25.19 -12.60
N GLY A 35 -3.27 23.92 -12.32
CA GLY A 35 -1.98 23.29 -12.64
C GLY A 35 -0.80 23.91 -11.87
N ILE A 36 -1.05 24.33 -10.63
CA ILE A 36 -0.04 24.93 -9.75
C ILE A 36 0.54 23.84 -8.86
N TYR A 37 1.84 23.86 -8.64
CA TYR A 37 2.48 22.98 -7.67
C TYR A 37 2.19 23.49 -6.25
N ASP A 38 1.34 22.78 -5.53
CA ASP A 38 0.91 23.09 -4.17
C ASP A 38 1.60 22.17 -3.13
N GLU A 39 1.31 22.40 -1.85
CA GLU A 39 1.89 21.58 -0.79
C GLU A 39 1.34 20.14 -0.80
N ALA A 40 0.07 19.95 -1.15
CA ALA A 40 -0.58 18.64 -1.22
C ALA A 40 0.10 17.67 -2.19
N ILE A 41 0.47 18.15 -3.39
CA ILE A 41 1.20 17.33 -4.36
C ILE A 41 2.67 17.15 -3.97
N SER A 42 3.24 18.10 -3.21
CA SER A 42 4.65 18.06 -2.78
C SER A 42 4.97 16.93 -1.81
N SER A 43 3.97 16.41 -1.09
CA SER A 43 4.09 15.28 -0.16
C SER A 43 4.57 14.01 -0.87
N PHE A 44 4.11 13.76 -2.09
CA PHE A 44 4.44 12.55 -2.86
C PHE A 44 5.18 12.81 -4.18
N PHE A 45 5.13 14.02 -4.71
CA PHE A 45 5.79 14.38 -5.96
C PHE A 45 6.81 15.50 -5.74
N ARG A 46 7.76 15.60 -6.66
CA ARG A 46 8.68 16.72 -6.81
C ARG A 46 8.47 17.37 -8.18
N ASN A 47 8.47 18.70 -8.24
CA ASN A 47 8.43 19.44 -9.50
C ASN A 47 9.85 19.68 -10.00
N VAL A 48 10.26 18.97 -11.04
CA VAL A 48 11.60 19.03 -11.61
C VAL A 48 11.55 19.85 -12.89
N ASP A 49 12.42 20.86 -13.01
CA ASP A 49 12.63 21.53 -14.30
C ASP A 49 13.68 20.77 -15.12
N THR A 50 13.22 20.07 -16.16
CA THR A 50 14.10 19.28 -17.05
C THR A 50 14.97 20.15 -17.96
N ARG A 51 14.78 21.49 -17.96
CA ARG A 51 15.58 22.42 -18.77
C ARG A 51 16.90 22.79 -18.08
N VAL A 52 17.01 22.56 -16.78
CA VAL A 52 18.25 22.76 -16.02
C VAL A 52 19.02 21.44 -16.02
N VAL A 53 20.01 21.33 -16.90
CA VAL A 53 20.87 20.14 -17.00
C VAL A 53 21.86 20.15 -15.83
N GLY A 54 21.53 19.42 -14.78
CA GLY A 54 22.37 19.16 -13.61
C GLY A 54 21.72 18.07 -12.75
N ASP A 55 22.51 17.25 -12.05
CA ASP A 55 22.09 16.06 -11.30
C ASP A 55 21.24 16.35 -10.02
N GLY A 56 20.56 17.49 -10.02
CA GLY A 56 19.72 18.00 -8.94
C GLY A 56 18.78 19.06 -9.48
N GLY A 57 17.85 18.64 -10.36
CA GLY A 57 16.87 19.54 -10.96
C GLY A 57 16.16 20.35 -9.87
N THR A 58 16.36 21.67 -9.90
CA THR A 58 15.90 22.59 -8.86
C THR A 58 14.38 22.46 -8.71
N ILE A 59 13.91 22.31 -7.47
CA ILE A 59 12.46 22.22 -7.17
C ILE A 59 11.82 23.53 -7.63
N SER A 60 11.14 23.50 -8.77
CA SER A 60 10.50 24.68 -9.33
C SER A 60 9.22 24.97 -8.56
N LYS A 61 9.23 26.05 -7.76
CA LYS A 61 8.01 26.55 -7.11
C LYS A 61 7.22 27.36 -8.13
N GLY A 62 6.03 26.89 -8.52
CA GLY A 62 5.21 27.57 -9.52
C GLY A 62 4.29 26.64 -10.32
N LYS A 63 4.19 26.85 -11.63
CA LYS A 63 3.44 25.96 -12.53
C LYS A 63 4.10 24.59 -12.59
N ILE A 64 3.27 23.55 -12.68
CA ILE A 64 3.75 22.18 -12.82
C ILE A 64 4.43 22.04 -14.19
N CYS A 65 5.70 21.65 -14.20
CA CYS A 65 6.49 21.45 -15.42
C CYS A 65 6.67 19.96 -15.69
N SER A 66 7.32 19.25 -14.76
CA SER A 66 7.51 17.81 -14.80
C SER A 66 7.46 17.26 -13.39
N LEU A 67 6.46 16.44 -13.11
CA LEU A 67 6.33 15.78 -11.81
C LEU A 67 7.14 14.51 -11.81
N LYS A 68 7.96 14.33 -10.78
CA LYS A 68 8.57 13.04 -10.48
C LYS A 68 8.04 12.52 -9.16
N ALA A 69 7.63 11.25 -9.10
CA ALA A 69 7.19 10.61 -7.87
C ALA A 69 8.38 10.39 -6.92
N ARG A 70 8.14 10.59 -5.62
CA ARG A 70 9.03 10.18 -4.52
C ARG A 70 8.86 8.68 -4.28
N ALA A 71 9.26 7.89 -5.28
CA ALA A 71 9.10 6.45 -5.26
C ALA A 71 10.42 5.73 -5.57
N VAL A 72 10.66 4.63 -4.87
CA VAL A 72 11.72 3.67 -5.19
C VAL A 72 11.06 2.35 -5.55
N LEU A 73 11.30 1.87 -6.78
CA LEU A 73 10.71 0.63 -7.27
C LEU A 73 11.79 -0.46 -7.25
N ILE A 74 11.46 -1.58 -6.62
CA ILE A 74 12.37 -2.69 -6.43
C ILE A 74 11.66 -3.95 -6.91
N ASP A 75 12.21 -4.62 -7.92
CA ASP A 75 11.68 -5.89 -8.40
C ASP A 75 12.81 -6.73 -8.98
N MET A 76 12.96 -7.99 -8.56
CA MET A 76 14.01 -8.85 -9.12
C MET A 76 13.58 -9.52 -10.42
N GLU A 77 12.46 -9.05 -10.99
CA GLU A 77 11.94 -9.40 -12.30
C GLU A 77 11.56 -8.11 -13.03
N GLU A 78 11.94 -7.99 -14.30
CA GLU A 78 11.74 -6.73 -15.04
C GLU A 78 10.31 -6.57 -15.61
N GLY A 79 9.48 -7.62 -15.57
CA GLY A 79 8.21 -7.66 -16.27
C GLY A 79 7.30 -6.47 -15.96
N VAL A 80 6.97 -6.28 -14.67
CA VAL A 80 6.07 -5.21 -14.23
C VAL A 80 6.69 -3.83 -14.39
N VAL A 81 7.98 -3.69 -14.08
CA VAL A 81 8.67 -2.39 -14.16
C VAL A 81 8.77 -1.91 -15.61
N ASN A 82 9.06 -2.81 -16.55
CA ASN A 82 9.08 -2.50 -17.97
C ASN A 82 7.71 -2.05 -18.49
N GLU A 83 6.62 -2.67 -18.00
CA GLU A 83 5.27 -2.23 -18.34
C GLU A 83 4.94 -0.83 -17.81
N ILE A 84 5.42 -0.47 -16.62
CA ILE A 84 5.28 0.87 -16.04
C ILE A 84 6.05 1.90 -16.89
N LEU A 85 7.27 1.57 -17.30
CA LEU A 85 8.13 2.43 -18.14
C LEU A 85 7.63 2.60 -19.58
N GLN A 86 6.92 1.62 -20.12
CA GLN A 86 6.23 1.73 -21.40
C GLN A 86 4.83 2.36 -21.26
N GLY A 87 4.37 2.54 -20.03
CA GLY A 87 3.04 3.04 -19.70
C GLY A 87 2.91 4.56 -19.74
N PRO A 88 1.70 5.06 -19.45
CA PRO A 88 1.41 6.51 -19.40
C PRO A 88 2.16 7.22 -18.27
N LEU A 89 2.52 6.51 -17.20
CA LEU A 89 3.19 7.06 -16.01
C LEU A 89 4.71 7.08 -16.13
N ARG A 90 5.29 6.72 -17.28
CA ARG A 90 6.75 6.64 -17.47
C ARG A 90 7.48 7.93 -17.09
N ASP A 91 6.84 9.07 -17.38
CA ASP A 91 7.45 10.39 -17.17
C ASP A 91 7.40 10.79 -15.68
N VAL A 92 6.54 10.14 -14.89
CA VAL A 92 6.39 10.36 -13.45
C VAL A 92 7.47 9.61 -12.67
N PHE A 93 7.86 8.43 -13.11
CA PHE A 93 8.92 7.67 -12.44
C PHE A 93 10.30 8.18 -12.86
N ASP A 94 11.23 8.16 -11.91
CA ASP A 94 12.64 8.42 -12.20
C ASP A 94 13.30 7.10 -12.56
N SER A 95 13.85 6.99 -13.77
CA SER A 95 14.58 5.79 -14.20
C SER A 95 15.80 5.51 -13.32
N LYS A 96 16.32 6.54 -12.64
CA LYS A 96 17.37 6.36 -11.64
C LYS A 96 16.86 5.71 -10.36
N GLN A 97 15.58 5.73 -10.01
CA GLN A 97 15.05 5.16 -8.76
C GLN A 97 14.47 3.74 -8.92
N LEU A 98 15.01 2.99 -9.88
CA LEU A 98 14.62 1.62 -10.19
C LEU A 98 15.75 0.65 -9.83
N ILE A 99 15.38 -0.45 -9.18
CA ILE A 99 16.27 -1.56 -8.89
C ILE A 99 15.63 -2.81 -9.46
N THR A 100 16.12 -3.22 -10.63
CA THR A 100 15.69 -4.44 -11.29
C THR A 100 16.83 -5.41 -11.55
N ASP A 101 16.47 -6.68 -11.67
CA ASP A 101 17.34 -7.77 -12.12
C ASP A 101 16.50 -8.80 -12.90
N ILE A 102 17.17 -9.76 -13.53
CA ILE A 102 16.57 -10.85 -14.32
C ILE A 102 16.34 -12.09 -13.44
N SER A 103 17.00 -12.16 -12.27
CA SER A 103 16.95 -13.31 -11.37
C SER A 103 15.85 -13.17 -10.32
N GLY A 104 14.64 -13.64 -10.64
CA GLY A 104 13.52 -13.68 -9.69
C GLY A 104 13.82 -14.52 -8.45
N SER A 105 13.18 -14.21 -7.31
CA SER A 105 13.39 -14.96 -6.06
C SER A 105 12.72 -16.34 -6.01
N GLY A 106 12.05 -16.75 -7.10
CA GLY A 106 11.44 -18.09 -7.24
C GLY A 106 10.45 -18.44 -6.12
N ASN A 107 9.69 -17.46 -5.63
CA ASN A 107 8.79 -17.61 -4.48
C ASN A 107 9.44 -18.14 -3.19
N ASN A 108 10.73 -17.85 -2.98
CA ASN A 108 11.45 -18.23 -1.78
C ASN A 108 11.90 -16.98 -0.98
N TRP A 109 11.35 -16.82 0.22
CA TRP A 109 11.71 -15.74 1.13
C TRP A 109 13.21 -15.70 1.46
N ALA A 110 13.86 -16.85 1.65
CA ALA A 110 15.27 -16.90 2.03
C ALA A 110 16.17 -16.37 0.91
N VAL A 111 15.83 -16.62 -0.35
CA VAL A 111 16.54 -16.06 -1.50
C VAL A 111 16.39 -14.54 -1.52
N GLY A 112 15.15 -14.04 -1.39
CA GLY A 112 14.90 -12.60 -1.36
C GLY A 112 15.61 -11.89 -0.19
N HIS A 113 15.53 -12.46 1.02
CA HIS A 113 16.01 -11.81 2.24
C HIS A 113 17.51 -12.01 2.49
N LYS A 114 18.04 -13.24 2.33
CA LYS A 114 19.45 -13.54 2.67
C LYS A 114 20.39 -13.35 1.49
N VAL A 115 19.98 -13.73 0.28
CA VAL A 115 20.83 -13.65 -0.91
C VAL A 115 20.72 -12.26 -1.54
N PHE A 116 19.52 -11.88 -2.00
CA PHE A 116 19.31 -10.59 -2.66
C PHE A 116 19.40 -9.41 -1.70
N GLY A 117 18.92 -9.56 -0.47
CA GLY A 117 19.12 -8.54 0.57
C GLY A 117 20.58 -8.14 0.70
N SER A 118 21.48 -9.11 0.93
CA SER A 118 22.92 -8.85 1.06
C SER A 118 23.56 -8.34 -0.23
N LEU A 119 23.17 -8.88 -1.39
CA LEU A 119 23.75 -8.52 -2.68
C LEU A 119 23.38 -7.09 -3.10
N TYR A 120 22.14 -6.66 -2.85
CA TYR A 120 21.61 -5.38 -3.30
C TYR A 120 21.56 -4.31 -2.21
N GLN A 121 22.00 -4.62 -0.98
CA GLN A 121 21.94 -3.71 0.18
C GLN A 121 22.50 -2.33 -0.13
N GLU A 122 23.73 -2.23 -0.65
CA GLU A 122 24.37 -0.94 -0.94
C GLU A 122 23.63 -0.15 -2.02
N LYS A 123 23.19 -0.83 -3.09
CA LYS A 123 22.44 -0.19 -4.19
C LYS A 123 21.09 0.33 -3.69
N ILE A 124 20.40 -0.44 -2.87
CA ILE A 124 19.14 -0.07 -2.23
C ILE A 124 19.34 1.15 -1.33
N LEU A 125 20.34 1.10 -0.46
CA LEU A 125 20.64 2.16 0.49
C LEU A 125 20.95 3.47 -0.21
N GLU A 126 21.76 3.44 -1.27
CA GLU A 126 22.10 4.62 -2.07
C GLU A 126 20.85 5.26 -2.73
N LYS A 127 19.90 4.45 -3.22
CA LYS A 127 18.63 4.96 -3.78
C LYS A 127 17.72 5.56 -2.72
N LEU A 128 17.64 4.92 -1.55
CA LEU A 128 16.86 5.41 -0.42
C LEU A 128 17.44 6.71 0.13
N ARG A 129 18.76 6.80 0.33
CA ARG A 129 19.46 8.02 0.75
C ARG A 129 19.23 9.15 -0.22
N LYS A 130 19.44 8.93 -1.53
CA LYS A 130 19.12 9.93 -2.54
C LYS A 130 17.67 10.37 -2.46
N SER A 131 16.72 9.45 -2.31
CA SER A 131 15.30 9.82 -2.22
C SER A 131 14.97 10.63 -0.96
N ALA A 132 15.63 10.32 0.16
CA ALA A 132 15.52 11.08 1.41
C ALA A 132 16.14 12.48 1.29
N GLU A 133 17.29 12.63 0.62
CA GLU A 133 17.95 13.93 0.37
C GLU A 133 17.10 14.87 -0.49
N HIS A 134 16.28 14.34 -1.39
CA HIS A 134 15.31 15.14 -2.14
C HIS A 134 14.14 15.64 -1.29
N CYS A 135 14.02 15.19 -0.04
CA CYS A 135 12.96 15.61 0.87
C CYS A 135 13.47 16.71 1.79
N ASP A 136 12.72 17.82 1.87
CA ASP A 136 13.00 18.91 2.82
C ASP A 136 12.66 18.47 4.26
N CYS A 137 11.61 17.65 4.40
CA CYS A 137 11.15 17.12 5.68
C CYS A 137 10.58 15.71 5.48
N LEU A 138 11.44 14.70 5.61
CA LEU A 138 11.06 13.30 5.50
C LEU A 138 10.30 12.86 6.77
N GLN A 139 9.04 12.47 6.60
CA GLN A 139 8.18 12.01 7.69
C GLN A 139 8.21 10.48 7.84
N CYS A 140 8.06 9.76 6.73
CA CYS A 140 7.95 8.31 6.76
C CYS A 140 8.41 7.64 5.46
N PHE A 141 8.87 6.39 5.60
CA PHE A 141 8.94 5.43 4.50
C PHE A 141 7.64 4.64 4.44
N PHE A 142 7.00 4.66 3.28
CA PHE A 142 5.75 3.94 3.02
C PHE A 142 6.07 2.70 2.18
N ILE A 143 6.13 1.53 2.80
CA ILE A 143 6.51 0.29 2.12
C ILE A 143 5.26 -0.45 1.65
N ILE A 144 5.22 -0.85 0.38
CA ILE A 144 4.14 -1.67 -0.20
C ILE A 144 4.74 -2.96 -0.74
N HIS A 145 4.33 -4.10 -0.15
CA HIS A 145 4.87 -5.41 -0.52
C HIS A 145 3.87 -6.54 -0.28
N SER A 146 4.13 -7.70 -0.88
CA SER A 146 3.34 -8.92 -0.64
C SER A 146 3.99 -9.84 0.40
N MET A 147 3.17 -10.56 1.17
CA MET A 147 3.62 -11.60 2.11
C MET A 147 3.86 -12.97 1.44
N GLY A 148 3.18 -13.25 0.32
CA GLY A 148 3.25 -14.56 -0.35
C GLY A 148 4.44 -14.74 -1.32
N GLY A 149 4.85 -13.69 -2.03
CA GLY A 149 5.90 -13.77 -3.05
C GLY A 149 7.33 -13.75 -2.49
N GLY A 150 8.31 -14.26 -3.23
CA GLY A 150 9.70 -14.35 -2.75
C GLY A 150 10.40 -12.99 -2.60
N THR A 151 10.31 -12.13 -3.61
CA THR A 151 10.92 -10.79 -3.59
C THR A 151 10.16 -9.85 -2.65
N GLY A 152 8.83 -9.79 -2.78
CA GLY A 152 7.99 -8.95 -1.93
C GLY A 152 8.12 -9.28 -0.46
N SER A 153 8.11 -10.57 -0.08
CA SER A 153 8.21 -10.95 1.33
C SER A 153 9.66 -10.90 1.83
N GLY A 154 10.61 -11.43 1.06
CA GLY A 154 12.01 -11.54 1.48
C GLY A 154 12.74 -10.21 1.46
N LEU A 155 12.84 -9.61 0.28
CA LEU A 155 13.52 -8.32 0.10
C LEU A 155 12.72 -7.19 0.75
N GLY A 156 11.39 -7.26 0.70
CA GLY A 156 10.51 -6.29 1.36
C GLY A 156 10.73 -6.18 2.86
N THR A 157 10.92 -7.31 3.57
CA THR A 157 11.21 -7.24 5.01
C THR A 157 12.67 -6.99 5.32
N PHE A 158 13.60 -7.40 4.46
CA PHE A 158 15.00 -7.02 4.59
C PHE A 158 15.18 -5.49 4.55
N LEU A 159 14.42 -4.79 3.70
CA LEU A 159 14.42 -3.33 3.62
C LEU A 159 14.07 -2.66 4.94
N LEU A 160 13.17 -3.25 5.74
CA LEU A 160 12.79 -2.67 7.03
C LEU A 160 13.97 -2.61 7.99
N LYS A 161 14.79 -3.66 8.00
CA LYS A 161 16.02 -3.70 8.78
C LYS A 161 17.01 -2.63 8.31
N VAL A 162 17.23 -2.52 7.00
CA VAL A 162 18.13 -1.48 6.44
C VAL A 162 17.63 -0.08 6.79
N LEU A 163 16.31 0.16 6.73
CA LEU A 163 15.71 1.44 7.09
C LEU A 163 15.82 1.75 8.58
N GLU A 164 15.65 0.75 9.45
CA GLU A 164 15.83 0.93 10.89
C GLU A 164 17.29 1.28 11.24
N ASP A 165 18.26 0.58 10.63
CA ASP A 165 19.69 0.80 10.88
C ASP A 165 20.14 2.21 10.42
N GLU A 166 19.63 2.69 9.28
CA GLU A 166 20.10 3.91 8.61
C GLU A 166 19.23 5.15 8.89
N PHE A 167 17.94 4.97 9.13
CA PHE A 167 16.97 6.02 9.40
C PHE A 167 16.10 5.70 10.64
N PRO A 168 16.71 5.51 11.83
CA PRO A 168 16.01 5.03 13.03
C PRO A 168 14.91 5.98 13.52
N GLU A 169 15.03 7.29 13.23
CA GLU A 169 14.05 8.30 13.63
C GLU A 169 12.89 8.43 12.63
N VAL A 170 13.01 7.84 11.44
CA VAL A 170 12.01 7.97 10.37
C VAL A 170 11.03 6.82 10.45
N TYR A 171 9.75 7.17 10.46
CA TYR A 171 8.66 6.22 10.64
C TYR A 171 8.54 5.22 9.48
N ARG A 172 8.33 3.93 9.76
CA ARG A 172 8.21 2.86 8.75
C ARG A 172 6.77 2.31 8.76
N PHE A 173 5.95 2.84 7.85
CA PHE A 173 4.58 2.39 7.64
C PHE A 173 4.54 1.33 6.54
N VAL A 174 4.04 0.14 6.84
CA VAL A 174 4.06 -0.99 5.90
C VAL A 174 2.65 -1.40 5.52
N THR A 175 2.36 -1.40 4.22
CA THR A 175 1.17 -2.06 3.66
C THR A 175 1.55 -3.44 3.16
N SER A 176 1.06 -4.48 3.84
CA SER A 176 1.40 -5.88 3.55
C SER A 176 0.21 -6.64 3.00
N ILE A 177 0.37 -7.19 1.80
CA ILE A 177 -0.68 -7.94 1.11
C ILE A 177 -0.55 -9.42 1.45
N TYR A 178 -1.54 -9.95 2.17
CA TYR A 178 -1.63 -11.35 2.57
C TYR A 178 -2.20 -12.21 1.44
N PRO A 179 -1.62 -13.40 1.19
CA PRO A 179 -2.11 -14.32 0.19
C PRO A 179 -3.50 -14.86 0.56
N SER A 180 -4.25 -15.27 -0.46
CA SER A 180 -5.54 -15.94 -0.25
C SER A 180 -5.33 -17.41 0.17
N GLY A 181 -6.40 -18.08 0.63
CA GLY A 181 -6.33 -19.50 0.96
C GLY A 181 -6.16 -20.42 -0.26
N GLU A 182 -6.46 -19.91 -1.45
CA GLU A 182 -6.37 -20.61 -2.75
C GLU A 182 -5.19 -20.05 -3.57
N ASP A 183 -4.04 -19.82 -2.93
CA ASP A 183 -2.84 -19.34 -3.59
C ASP A 183 -2.10 -20.49 -4.30
N ASP A 184 -1.72 -20.30 -5.57
CA ASP A 184 -0.98 -21.28 -6.39
C ASP A 184 0.45 -21.52 -5.86
N VAL A 185 0.94 -20.60 -5.03
CA VAL A 185 2.28 -20.66 -4.44
C VAL A 185 2.28 -21.48 -3.15
N ILE A 186 2.72 -22.73 -3.23
CA ILE A 186 2.80 -23.65 -2.09
C ILE A 186 3.70 -23.15 -0.94
N THR A 187 4.67 -22.28 -1.24
CA THR A 187 5.61 -21.71 -0.25
C THR A 187 5.07 -20.46 0.44
N SER A 188 3.91 -19.93 0.02
CA SER A 188 3.38 -18.66 0.53
C SER A 188 3.14 -18.64 2.06
N PRO A 189 2.73 -19.73 2.74
CA PRO A 189 2.61 -19.72 4.20
C PRO A 189 3.96 -19.58 4.91
N TYR A 190 5.01 -20.24 4.39
CA TYR A 190 6.37 -20.13 4.94
C TYR A 190 6.92 -18.72 4.76
N ASN A 191 6.77 -18.16 3.56
CA ASN A 191 7.18 -16.80 3.26
C ASN A 191 6.48 -15.78 4.18
N SER A 192 5.17 -15.95 4.38
CA SER A 192 4.37 -15.06 5.22
C SER A 192 4.81 -15.09 6.68
N ILE A 193 5.08 -16.27 7.25
CA ILE A 193 5.50 -16.40 8.65
C ILE A 193 6.88 -15.77 8.87
N LEU A 194 7.84 -16.04 7.97
CA LEU A 194 9.19 -15.49 8.06
C LEU A 194 9.17 -13.96 7.91
N ALA A 195 8.41 -13.45 6.95
CA ALA A 195 8.21 -12.02 6.78
C ALA A 195 7.51 -11.37 7.99
N MET A 196 6.51 -12.03 8.57
CA MET A 196 5.77 -11.50 9.72
C MET A 196 6.66 -11.31 10.95
N LYS A 197 7.65 -12.19 11.14
CA LYS A 197 8.65 -12.02 12.21
C LYS A 197 9.39 -10.70 12.05
N GLU A 198 9.95 -10.46 10.87
CA GLU A 198 10.72 -9.23 10.58
C GLU A 198 9.84 -7.98 10.63
N LEU A 199 8.58 -8.06 10.16
CA LEU A 199 7.61 -6.97 10.29
C LEU A 199 7.37 -6.61 11.76
N ASN A 200 7.19 -7.61 12.62
CA ASN A 200 6.93 -7.40 14.03
C ASN A 200 8.14 -6.80 14.79
N GLU A 201 9.35 -7.01 14.28
CA GLU A 201 10.59 -6.49 14.88
C GLU A 201 10.93 -5.09 14.37
N HIS A 202 10.77 -4.83 13.07
CA HIS A 202 11.36 -3.65 12.42
C HIS A 202 10.35 -2.60 11.93
N ALA A 203 9.06 -2.95 11.80
CA ALA A 203 8.03 -1.99 11.37
C ALA A 203 7.41 -1.27 12.57
N ASP A 204 7.12 0.03 12.41
CA ASP A 204 6.39 0.76 13.44
C ASP A 204 4.88 0.57 13.36
N CYS A 205 4.35 0.39 12.14
CA CYS A 205 2.95 0.09 11.87
C CYS A 205 2.80 -0.73 10.61
N VAL A 206 1.90 -1.73 10.69
CA VAL A 206 1.58 -2.62 9.59
C VAL A 206 0.08 -2.52 9.31
N LEU A 207 -0.25 -2.28 8.04
CA LEU A 207 -1.59 -2.32 7.48
C LEU A 207 -1.75 -3.63 6.67
N PRO A 208 -2.20 -4.73 7.32
CA PRO A 208 -2.51 -5.97 6.64
C PRO A 208 -3.71 -5.83 5.71
N ILE A 209 -3.55 -6.29 4.47
CA ILE A 209 -4.60 -6.36 3.46
C ILE A 209 -4.75 -7.82 3.04
N ASP A 210 -5.95 -8.38 3.18
CA ASP A 210 -6.23 -9.78 2.85
C ASP A 210 -6.83 -9.90 1.45
N ASN A 211 -6.12 -10.59 0.54
CA ASN A 211 -6.59 -10.82 -0.83
C ASN A 211 -7.92 -11.58 -0.88
N GLN A 212 -8.17 -12.50 0.06
CA GLN A 212 -9.46 -13.20 0.12
C GLN A 212 -10.60 -12.23 0.41
N SER A 213 -10.37 -11.30 1.33
CA SER A 213 -11.35 -10.28 1.69
C SER A 213 -11.61 -9.31 0.53
N LEU A 214 -10.58 -8.94 -0.24
CA LEU A 214 -10.72 -8.14 -1.46
C LEU A 214 -11.52 -8.88 -2.55
N PHE A 215 -11.21 -10.16 -2.78
CA PHE A 215 -11.93 -10.99 -3.73
C PHE A 215 -13.43 -11.11 -3.37
N ASP A 216 -13.72 -11.32 -2.08
CA ASP A 216 -15.09 -11.40 -1.58
C ASP A 216 -15.84 -10.07 -1.73
N ILE A 217 -15.14 -8.93 -1.62
CA ILE A 217 -15.70 -7.60 -1.85
C ILE A 217 -16.11 -7.45 -3.31
N ILE A 218 -15.19 -7.74 -4.24
CA ILE A 218 -15.44 -7.61 -5.68
C ILE A 218 -16.58 -8.53 -6.09
N SER A 219 -16.54 -9.80 -5.68
CA SER A 219 -17.60 -10.77 -5.95
C SER A 219 -18.98 -10.28 -5.48
N LYS A 220 -19.04 -9.63 -4.31
CA LYS A 220 -20.30 -9.04 -3.81
C LYS A 220 -20.73 -7.84 -4.64
N ILE A 221 -19.80 -6.97 -5.05
CA ILE A 221 -20.10 -5.81 -5.89
C ILE A 221 -20.66 -6.28 -7.23
N ASP A 222 -20.02 -7.25 -7.87
CA ASP A 222 -20.46 -7.81 -9.16
C ASP A 222 -21.84 -8.45 -9.05
N LEU A 223 -22.09 -9.21 -7.98
CA LEU A 223 -23.43 -9.74 -7.71
C LEU A 223 -24.46 -8.61 -7.54
N MET A 224 -24.14 -7.53 -6.81
CA MET A 224 -25.07 -6.40 -6.63
C MET A 224 -25.36 -5.68 -7.95
N VAL A 225 -24.35 -5.47 -8.80
CA VAL A 225 -24.52 -4.85 -10.12
C VAL A 225 -25.39 -5.73 -11.03
N ASN A 226 -25.19 -7.06 -11.01
CA ASN A 226 -25.90 -7.99 -11.90
C ASN A 226 -27.29 -8.41 -11.37
N SER A 227 -27.56 -8.28 -10.06
CA SER A 227 -28.81 -8.77 -9.44
C SER A 227 -30.05 -7.90 -9.69
N GLY A 228 -29.92 -6.71 -10.29
CA GLY A 228 -31.06 -5.93 -10.82
C GLY A 228 -32.20 -5.58 -9.85
N LYS A 229 -32.03 -5.71 -8.52
CA LYS A 229 -33.05 -5.29 -7.55
C LYS A 229 -33.16 -3.76 -7.54
N LEU A 230 -34.12 -3.28 -8.33
CA LEU A 230 -34.52 -1.89 -8.49
C LEU A 230 -34.75 -1.22 -7.13
N GLY A 231 -33.85 -0.31 -6.76
CA GLY A 231 -33.96 0.48 -5.54
C GLY A 231 -32.66 1.01 -4.94
N ALA A 232 -31.62 1.29 -5.74
CA ALA A 232 -30.57 2.28 -5.43
C ALA A 232 -29.56 2.39 -6.60
N ALA A 233 -29.72 3.42 -7.42
CA ALA A 233 -28.66 4.41 -7.69
C ALA A 233 -27.18 3.92 -7.71
N ILE A 234 -26.76 2.98 -8.57
CA ILE A 234 -25.33 2.77 -8.86
C ILE A 234 -25.07 3.28 -10.27
N LYS A 235 -24.32 4.38 -10.41
CA LYS A 235 -23.85 4.82 -11.73
C LYS A 235 -22.88 3.74 -12.24
N PRO A 236 -23.10 3.16 -13.44
CA PRO A 236 -22.19 2.17 -14.01
C PRO A 236 -20.77 2.70 -14.28
N LYS A 237 -20.56 4.02 -14.13
CA LYS A 237 -19.28 4.73 -14.35
C LYS A 237 -18.61 5.25 -13.07
N SER A 238 -19.10 4.88 -11.88
CA SER A 238 -18.63 5.42 -10.59
C SER A 238 -17.91 4.41 -9.73
N LEU A 239 -17.32 3.42 -10.37
CA LEU A 239 -16.76 2.28 -9.69
C LEU A 239 -15.32 2.60 -9.27
N VAL A 240 -15.09 2.48 -7.97
CA VAL A 240 -13.79 2.21 -7.34
C VAL A 240 -13.07 1.02 -8.02
N THR A 241 -13.79 0.22 -8.82
CA THR A 241 -13.28 -0.89 -9.65
C THR A 241 -13.13 -0.57 -11.14
N SER A 242 -13.61 0.56 -11.67
CA SER A 242 -13.53 0.86 -13.11
C SER A 242 -12.37 1.78 -13.46
N SER A 243 -11.46 1.28 -14.28
CA SER A 243 -10.41 2.00 -15.01
C SER A 243 -10.98 2.94 -16.08
N THR A 244 -11.96 3.79 -15.76
CA THR A 244 -12.47 4.79 -16.71
C THR A 244 -11.56 6.02 -16.78
N GLY A 245 -10.35 5.80 -17.28
CA GLY A 245 -9.44 6.84 -17.75
C GLY A 245 -8.59 6.27 -18.90
N VAL A 246 -8.80 6.76 -20.12
CA VAL A 246 -8.01 6.55 -21.37
C VAL A 246 -7.84 5.10 -21.90
N PHE A 247 -7.90 4.07 -21.06
CA PHE A 247 -7.55 2.69 -21.43
C PHE A 247 -8.77 1.83 -21.83
N LYS A 248 -9.46 2.20 -22.92
CA LYS A 248 -10.55 1.37 -23.46
C LYS A 248 -10.10 0.10 -24.21
N ASN A 249 -8.81 -0.17 -24.36
CA ASN A 249 -8.29 -1.24 -25.24
C ASN A 249 -7.36 -2.26 -24.58
N ARG A 250 -7.28 -2.34 -23.24
CA ARG A 250 -6.50 -3.41 -22.57
C ARG A 250 -7.45 -4.42 -21.93
N GLN A 251 -7.21 -5.72 -22.16
CA GLN A 251 -7.80 -6.79 -21.36
C GLN A 251 -7.55 -6.47 -19.87
N GLU A 252 -8.59 -6.46 -19.04
CA GLU A 252 -8.45 -6.28 -17.59
C GLU A 252 -7.53 -7.39 -17.07
N LYS A 253 -6.44 -7.00 -16.40
CA LYS A 253 -5.51 -7.97 -15.85
C LYS A 253 -6.12 -8.58 -14.59
N PRO A 254 -5.76 -9.84 -14.28
CA PRO A 254 -6.07 -10.39 -12.97
C PRO A 254 -5.51 -9.45 -11.90
N PHE A 255 -6.27 -9.21 -10.84
CA PHE A 255 -5.96 -8.29 -9.72
C PHE A 255 -6.15 -6.79 -9.93
N ASP A 256 -6.42 -6.26 -11.14
CA ASP A 256 -6.58 -4.82 -11.35
C ASP A 256 -7.67 -4.20 -10.45
N ALA A 257 -8.83 -4.85 -10.36
CA ALA A 257 -9.92 -4.39 -9.50
C ALA A 257 -9.56 -4.43 -8.00
N MET A 258 -8.77 -5.43 -7.56
CA MET A 258 -8.29 -5.51 -6.18
C MET A 258 -7.27 -4.42 -5.88
N ASN A 259 -6.30 -4.25 -6.77
CA ASN A 259 -5.26 -3.23 -6.67
C ASN A 259 -5.87 -1.82 -6.62
N ASN A 260 -6.95 -1.56 -7.38
CA ASN A 260 -7.67 -0.29 -7.31
C ASN A 260 -8.32 -0.04 -5.94
N ILE A 261 -8.93 -1.07 -5.32
CA ILE A 261 -9.50 -0.93 -3.96
C ILE A 261 -8.39 -0.60 -2.95
N VAL A 262 -7.26 -1.30 -3.03
CA VAL A 262 -6.11 -1.05 -2.16
C VAL A 262 -5.55 0.34 -2.38
N ALA A 263 -5.32 0.75 -3.63
CA ALA A 263 -4.81 2.07 -3.95
C ALA A 263 -5.73 3.20 -3.44
N ASN A 264 -7.05 3.04 -3.57
CA ASN A 264 -8.02 3.99 -2.99
C ASN A 264 -7.97 4.01 -1.46
N LEU A 265 -7.82 2.85 -0.80
CA LEU A 265 -7.66 2.79 0.65
C LEU A 265 -6.43 3.58 1.10
N LEU A 266 -5.28 3.39 0.44
CA LEU A 266 -4.05 4.09 0.74
C LEU A 266 -4.15 5.60 0.47
N LEU A 267 -4.85 5.98 -0.60
CA LEU A 267 -5.08 7.39 -0.92
C LEU A 267 -5.94 8.09 0.14
N ASN A 268 -7.00 7.42 0.60
CA ASN A 268 -7.87 7.92 1.67
C ASN A 268 -7.13 8.01 3.01
N LEU A 269 -6.30 7.01 3.33
CA LEU A 269 -5.47 7.02 4.55
C LEU A 269 -4.51 8.21 4.58
N THR A 270 -3.95 8.56 3.42
CA THR A 270 -2.97 9.64 3.27
C THR A 270 -3.61 10.99 2.94
N SER A 271 -4.95 11.08 2.89
CA SER A 271 -5.66 12.32 2.53
C SER A 271 -5.46 13.42 3.58
N SER A 272 -5.49 13.09 4.88
CA SER A 272 -5.36 14.05 5.98
C SER A 272 -3.97 14.69 6.07
N ALA A 273 -2.93 13.99 5.60
CA ALA A 273 -1.57 14.51 5.55
C ALA A 273 -1.30 15.38 4.31
N ARG A 274 -2.15 15.28 3.27
CA ARG A 274 -1.96 15.98 1.98
C ARG A 274 -2.86 17.20 1.82
N PHE A 275 -4.12 17.07 2.19
CA PHE A 275 -5.09 18.14 2.03
C PHE A 275 -5.39 18.77 3.36
N GLU A 276 -5.46 20.10 3.38
CA GLU A 276 -5.91 20.84 4.56
C GLU A 276 -7.36 20.46 4.88
N GLY A 277 -7.62 20.08 6.12
CA GLY A 277 -8.94 19.70 6.60
C GLY A 277 -9.16 20.06 8.06
N SER A 278 -10.34 19.75 8.58
CA SER A 278 -10.63 19.92 10.01
C SER A 278 -9.84 18.95 10.89
N LEU A 279 -9.41 17.81 10.32
CA LEU A 279 -8.54 16.82 10.95
C LEU A 279 -7.21 16.78 10.19
N ASN A 280 -6.28 17.65 10.57
CA ASN A 280 -4.90 17.61 10.07
C ASN A 280 -4.14 16.54 10.86
N MET A 281 -4.31 15.28 10.44
CA MET A 281 -3.65 14.14 11.06
C MET A 281 -2.49 13.68 10.19
N ASP A 282 -1.30 13.69 10.78
CA ASP A 282 -0.06 13.20 10.17
C ASP A 282 0.03 11.67 10.25
N LEU A 283 0.76 11.02 9.33
CA LEU A 283 0.91 9.55 9.33
C LEU A 283 1.55 9.04 10.64
N ASN A 284 2.46 9.82 11.22
CA ASN A 284 3.08 9.49 12.51
C ASN A 284 2.06 9.56 13.65
N GLU A 285 1.10 10.48 13.58
CA GLU A 285 0.03 10.59 14.57
C GLU A 285 -0.94 9.40 14.48
N ILE A 286 -1.15 8.83 13.29
CA ILE A 286 -1.95 7.60 13.13
C ILE A 286 -1.35 6.49 13.98
N SER A 287 -0.04 6.31 13.90
CA SER A 287 0.66 5.35 14.76
C SER A 287 0.53 5.68 16.23
N MET A 288 0.88 6.90 16.63
CA MET A 288 0.89 7.30 18.04
C MET A 288 -0.48 7.14 18.70
N ASN A 289 -1.57 7.35 17.94
CA ASN A 289 -2.92 7.25 18.47
C ASN A 289 -3.48 5.81 18.45
N LEU A 290 -3.05 4.97 17.50
CA LEU A 290 -3.64 3.63 17.30
C LEU A 290 -2.77 2.49 17.82
N VAL A 291 -1.47 2.72 18.07
CA VAL A 291 -0.51 1.71 18.51
C VAL A 291 -0.18 1.95 20.00
N PRO A 292 -0.90 1.32 20.94
CA PRO A 292 -0.67 1.52 22.37
C PRO A 292 0.60 0.84 22.88
N PHE A 293 1.06 -0.21 22.18
CA PHE A 293 2.26 -0.96 22.52
C PHE A 293 3.04 -1.26 21.24
N PRO A 294 4.38 -1.17 21.23
CA PRO A 294 5.20 -1.37 20.03
C PRO A 294 4.99 -2.71 19.33
N GLN A 295 4.58 -3.77 20.04
CA GLN A 295 4.30 -5.09 19.45
C GLN A 295 2.86 -5.25 18.92
N LEU A 296 1.98 -4.28 19.18
CA LEU A 296 0.56 -4.30 18.80
C LEU A 296 0.27 -3.27 17.71
N HIS A 297 1.06 -3.33 16.63
CA HIS A 297 1.07 -2.30 15.58
C HIS A 297 0.34 -2.71 14.28
N TYR A 298 -0.43 -3.79 14.31
CA TYR A 298 -1.22 -4.26 13.17
C TYR A 298 -2.59 -3.59 13.16
N LEU A 299 -2.82 -2.73 12.16
CA LEU A 299 -4.07 -1.97 12.02
C LEU A 299 -5.09 -2.72 11.17
N VAL A 300 -6.36 -2.65 11.55
CA VAL A 300 -7.46 -3.22 10.76
C VAL A 300 -8.13 -2.11 9.96
N SER A 301 -8.16 -2.24 8.63
CA SER A 301 -8.85 -1.30 7.75
C SER A 301 -10.28 -1.73 7.42
N SER A 302 -11.15 -0.73 7.30
CA SER A 302 -12.49 -0.86 6.74
C SER A 302 -12.77 0.32 5.84
N LEU A 303 -13.29 0.07 4.64
CA LEU A 303 -13.57 1.11 3.66
C LEU A 303 -15.07 1.19 3.36
N THR A 304 -15.59 2.41 3.32
CA THR A 304 -16.96 2.72 2.93
C THR A 304 -17.05 4.20 2.54
N PRO A 305 -17.83 4.58 1.52
CA PRO A 305 -18.55 3.73 0.57
C PRO A 305 -17.62 3.10 -0.48
N LEU A 306 -17.95 1.89 -0.94
CA LEU A 306 -17.21 1.19 -2.03
C LEU A 306 -17.74 1.49 -3.43
N TYR A 307 -18.85 2.24 -3.51
CA TYR A 307 -19.48 2.68 -4.74
C TYR A 307 -20.14 4.03 -4.49
N THR A 308 -20.12 4.92 -5.48
CA THR A 308 -20.84 6.18 -5.37
C THR A 308 -22.32 5.91 -5.66
N LEU A 309 -23.16 6.13 -4.65
CA LEU A 309 -24.61 6.14 -4.82
C LEU A 309 -24.98 7.37 -5.66
N ALA A 310 -25.79 7.17 -6.71
CA ALA A 310 -26.28 8.25 -7.55
C ALA A 310 -27.25 9.20 -6.82
N ASP A 311 -27.74 8.81 -5.63
CA ASP A 311 -28.63 9.60 -4.79
C ASP A 311 -27.89 10.16 -3.56
N VAL A 312 -27.83 11.49 -3.48
CA VAL A 312 -27.22 12.30 -2.40
C VAL A 312 -28.06 12.25 -1.10
N ASN A 313 -29.21 11.57 -1.08
CA ASN A 313 -30.20 11.62 0.00
C ASN A 313 -30.42 10.30 0.75
N ILE A 314 -29.45 9.38 0.77
CA ILE A 314 -29.55 8.17 1.59
C ILE A 314 -28.99 8.49 2.99
N PRO A 315 -29.77 8.33 4.07
CA PRO A 315 -29.29 8.62 5.43
C PRO A 315 -28.08 7.74 5.77
N PRO A 316 -27.06 8.27 6.49
CA PRO A 316 -25.78 7.60 6.79
C PRO A 316 -25.89 6.38 7.73
N ARG A 317 -27.08 5.81 7.91
CA ARG A 317 -27.36 4.65 8.78
C ARG A 317 -27.40 3.30 8.04
N ARG A 318 -27.20 3.25 6.73
CA ARG A 318 -27.04 2.00 5.95
C ARG A 318 -25.66 1.90 5.27
N LEU A 319 -24.59 2.36 5.92
CA LEU A 319 -23.24 2.03 5.46
C LEU A 319 -22.96 0.56 5.77
N ILE A 320 -22.83 -0.27 4.74
CA ILE A 320 -22.24 -1.60 4.87
C ILE A 320 -20.75 -1.37 5.12
N PHE A 321 -20.33 -1.53 6.37
CA PHE A 321 -18.92 -1.59 6.72
C PHE A 321 -18.37 -2.92 6.23
N ILE A 322 -17.44 -2.88 5.28
CA ILE A 322 -16.69 -4.08 4.92
C ILE A 322 -15.28 -3.93 5.48
N THR A 323 -14.99 -4.74 6.49
CA THR A 323 -13.64 -4.94 6.99
C THR A 323 -12.84 -5.62 5.87
N ILE A 324 -11.73 -4.99 5.47
CA ILE A 324 -10.81 -5.52 4.45
C ILE A 324 -9.96 -6.67 5.03
N TYR A 325 -10.18 -6.98 6.31
CA TYR A 325 -9.63 -8.13 7.01
C TYR A 325 -10.74 -8.98 7.65
N LYS A 326 -10.88 -10.25 7.25
CA LYS A 326 -11.75 -11.20 7.95
C LYS A 326 -11.00 -11.89 9.10
N LEU A 327 -11.36 -11.55 10.34
CA LEU A 327 -11.04 -12.35 11.54
C LEU A 327 -11.65 -13.78 11.55
N LYS A 328 -12.22 -14.26 10.43
CA LYS A 328 -12.83 -15.60 10.36
C LYS A 328 -11.80 -16.73 10.38
N GLY A 329 -10.59 -16.51 9.88
CA GLY A 329 -9.51 -17.51 9.89
C GLY A 329 -9.02 -17.85 11.30
N TRP A 330 -8.94 -16.84 12.17
CA TRP A 330 -8.54 -17.02 13.58
C TRP A 330 -9.54 -17.88 14.38
N ARG A 331 -10.85 -17.81 14.09
CA ARG A 331 -11.83 -18.69 14.76
C ARG A 331 -11.82 -20.13 14.25
N LYS A 332 -11.50 -20.36 12.96
CA LYS A 332 -11.47 -21.72 12.39
C LYS A 332 -10.18 -22.47 12.68
N ALA A 333 -9.03 -21.80 12.70
CA ALA A 333 -7.75 -22.40 13.12
C ALA A 333 -7.76 -22.82 14.60
N VAL A 334 -8.53 -22.11 15.44
CA VAL A 334 -8.74 -22.42 16.88
C VAL A 334 -9.74 -23.56 17.11
N SER A 335 -10.44 -24.04 16.07
CA SER A 335 -11.51 -25.05 16.20
C SER A 335 -11.11 -26.47 15.76
N GLN A 336 -9.84 -26.73 15.41
CA GLN A 336 -9.36 -28.10 15.23
C GLN A 336 -8.75 -28.60 16.55
N LYS A 337 -9.33 -29.68 17.08
CA LYS A 337 -9.04 -30.30 18.37
C LYS A 337 -7.51 -30.37 18.64
N PRO A 338 -7.01 -29.81 19.75
CA PRO A 338 -5.58 -29.77 20.01
C PRO A 338 -5.07 -31.08 20.63
N CYS A 339 -3.97 -31.61 20.09
CA CYS A 339 -3.14 -32.62 20.74
C CYS A 339 -2.52 -32.05 22.03
N HIS A 340 -2.52 -32.86 23.10
CA HIS A 340 -2.26 -32.49 24.49
C HIS A 340 -0.89 -31.84 24.82
N LEU A 341 0.06 -31.79 23.89
CA LEU A 341 1.39 -31.19 24.12
C LEU A 341 1.43 -29.66 23.91
N TYR A 342 0.45 -29.06 23.23
CA TYR A 342 0.45 -27.62 22.90
C TYR A 342 -0.20 -26.71 23.97
N GLN A 343 -0.75 -27.27 25.06
CA GLN A 343 -1.52 -26.49 26.05
C GLN A 343 -0.68 -25.56 26.94
N HIS A 344 0.62 -25.82 27.13
CA HIS A 344 1.43 -25.01 28.06
C HIS A 344 2.01 -23.74 27.44
N LEU A 345 2.31 -23.73 26.14
CA LEU A 345 2.76 -22.53 25.42
C LEU A 345 1.59 -21.63 25.00
N TYR A 346 0.42 -22.20 24.68
CA TYR A 346 -0.76 -21.44 24.23
C TYR A 346 -1.48 -20.66 25.34
N ARG A 347 -1.51 -21.19 26.58
CA ARG A 347 -2.25 -20.53 27.69
C ARG A 347 -1.70 -19.15 28.07
N ASN A 348 -0.43 -18.87 27.80
CA ASN A 348 0.17 -17.57 28.11
C ASN A 348 -0.12 -16.51 27.04
N ILE A 349 -0.32 -16.90 25.79
CA ILE A 349 -0.55 -15.97 24.67
C ILE A 349 -2.03 -15.59 24.55
N THR A 350 -2.96 -16.55 24.74
CA THR A 350 -4.40 -16.29 24.60
C THR A 350 -5.03 -15.47 25.73
N ASN A 351 -4.40 -15.44 26.91
CA ASN A 351 -4.89 -14.64 28.05
C ASN A 351 -4.55 -13.15 27.93
N TRP A 352 -3.69 -12.75 26.98
CA TRP A 352 -3.26 -11.35 26.80
C TRP A 352 -4.10 -10.57 25.76
N MET A 353 -4.87 -11.24 24.91
CA MET A 353 -5.67 -10.60 23.85
C MET A 353 -7.18 -10.87 23.98
N PRO A 354 -7.82 -10.41 25.07
CA PRO A 354 -9.18 -9.93 24.90
C PRO A 354 -9.42 -8.68 25.74
N GLN A 355 -9.37 -7.47 25.14
CA GLN A 355 -10.33 -6.39 25.47
C GLN A 355 -10.21 -5.07 24.69
N LYS A 356 -9.20 -4.80 23.85
CA LYS A 356 -9.12 -3.49 23.16
C LYS A 356 -8.66 -3.57 21.71
N ALA A 357 -9.49 -4.12 20.83
CA ALA A 357 -9.42 -3.75 19.42
C ALA A 357 -10.16 -2.41 19.27
N CYS A 358 -9.40 -1.31 19.18
CA CYS A 358 -9.95 0.01 18.87
C CYS A 358 -10.46 0.02 17.42
N LEU A 359 -11.77 -0.23 17.27
CA LEU A 359 -12.50 0.14 16.05
C LEU A 359 -12.66 1.65 16.06
N TRP A 360 -11.97 2.36 15.15
CA TRP A 360 -12.31 3.74 14.84
C TRP A 360 -12.71 3.93 13.40
N LYS A 361 -13.61 4.90 13.26
CA LYS A 361 -14.48 5.19 12.13
C LYS A 361 -13.97 6.50 11.56
N ILE A 362 -13.24 6.45 10.45
CA ILE A 362 -12.82 7.67 9.76
C ILE A 362 -14.06 8.19 9.02
N TYR A 363 -14.76 9.13 9.64
CA TYR A 363 -15.71 10.00 8.93
C TYR A 363 -14.89 11.11 8.29
N LEU A 364 -14.70 11.05 6.98
CA LEU A 364 -14.40 12.22 6.16
C LEU A 364 -15.77 12.80 5.79
N ASP A 365 -16.22 13.80 6.53
CA ASP A 365 -17.30 14.70 6.10
C ASP A 365 -16.71 15.86 5.30
#